data_AF-A0A6A3CFT7-F1
#
_entry.id   AF-A0A6A3CFT7-F1
#
_cell.length_a   1.000
_cell.length_b   1.000
_cell.length_c   1.000
_cell.angle_alpha   90.00
_cell.angle_beta   90.00
_cell.angle_gamma   90.00
#
_symmetry.space_group_name_H-M   'P 1'
#
loop_
_entity.id
_entity.type
_entity.pdbx_description
1 polymer ?
#
loop_
_entity_poly.entity_id
_entity_poly.type
_entity_poly.pdbx_seq_one_letter_code
_entity_poly.pdbx_strand_id
1 'polypeptide(L)'
;MSLEICKRRVSLNDRLLHDILQHSFLLPAKAIPPNIASLFVLYLGLVISLLISNLFRVSLASVVSTGDCNKDFLVMWAPNHVNTSSNGRERSLKLDQESGSGFASNQMFLFGRIDMQIKLVPGNSAGTVLAYYLASDQPNREEIDFEFLGNVSGEPYIVQTNIYVDGFDNREERIYLWFDPTEDYHTYSILWNLHQIVFMVDSIPIRLYRNHADKGVAYPGWQPMSIKISLWNGESWATRGGLDKIDWSKGPFIAPIQGLQDRCLYLEREPKVL
;
A
#
# COMPACT_ATOMS: atom_id res chain seq x y z
N MET A 1 -3.82 15.21 21.79
CA MET A 1 -4.87 15.58 20.83
C MET A 1 -5.14 14.35 20.00
N SER A 2 -6.26 13.69 20.29
CA SER A 2 -6.52 12.27 20.00
C SER A 2 -7.11 12.05 18.61
N LEU A 3 -6.80 10.87 18.08
CA LEU A 3 -7.30 10.18 16.89
C LEU A 3 -8.67 10.62 16.33
N GLU A 4 -8.74 10.76 15.01
CA GLU A 4 -9.90 10.28 14.24
C GLU A 4 -9.50 10.00 12.78
N ILE A 5 -9.10 8.74 12.50
CA ILE A 5 -8.87 8.25 11.14
C ILE A 5 -10.09 7.44 10.71
N CYS A 6 -10.69 7.91 9.61
CA CYS A 6 -11.60 7.23 8.68
C CYS A 6 -12.00 5.80 9.07
N LYS A 7 -13.09 5.66 9.84
CA LYS A 7 -13.82 4.40 10.00
C LYS A 7 -14.49 4.04 8.66
N ARG A 8 -13.99 3.02 7.95
CA ARG A 8 -14.80 2.30 6.94
C ARG A 8 -15.28 0.97 7.52
N ARG A 9 -16.61 0.91 7.68
CA ARG A 9 -17.53 -0.23 7.90
C ARG A 9 -16.90 -1.55 8.39
N VAL A 10 -17.11 -1.81 9.67
CA VAL A 10 -17.41 -3.17 10.14
C VAL A 10 -18.94 -3.27 10.22
N SER A 11 -19.48 -4.34 9.62
CA SER A 11 -20.87 -4.77 9.68
C SER A 11 -21.44 -4.63 11.09
N LEU A 12 -22.42 -3.75 11.28
CA LEU A 12 -23.27 -3.78 12.47
C LEU A 12 -24.16 -5.02 12.35
N ASN A 13 -23.93 -5.99 13.23
CA ASN A 13 -24.86 -7.08 13.50
C ASN A 13 -26.27 -6.51 13.69
N ASP A 14 -27.26 -7.11 13.03
CA ASP A 14 -28.69 -6.74 12.97
C ASP A 14 -29.41 -6.60 14.33
N ARG A 15 -28.75 -6.80 15.46
CA ARG A 15 -29.35 -6.71 16.80
C ARG A 15 -29.52 -5.28 17.31
N LEU A 16 -28.64 -4.34 16.94
CA LEU A 16 -28.73 -2.96 17.45
C LEU A 16 -29.84 -2.13 16.79
N LEU A 17 -30.16 -2.42 15.52
CA LEU A 17 -31.26 -1.77 14.80
C LEU A 17 -32.62 -2.27 15.29
N HIS A 18 -32.68 -3.52 15.77
CA HIS A 18 -33.91 -4.12 16.31
C HIS A 18 -34.27 -3.59 17.69
N ASP A 19 -33.27 -3.24 18.53
CA ASP A 19 -33.49 -2.67 19.86
C ASP A 19 -33.88 -1.18 19.82
N ILE A 20 -33.38 -0.42 18.83
CA ILE A 20 -33.74 1.00 18.65
C ILE A 20 -35.17 1.16 18.11
N LEU A 21 -35.67 0.20 17.33
CA LEU A 21 -37.03 0.22 16.80
C LEU A 21 -38.10 -0.28 17.80
N GLN A 22 -37.71 -0.89 18.93
CA GLN A 22 -38.67 -1.39 19.94
C GLN A 22 -38.90 -0.44 21.12
N HIS A 23 -38.12 0.63 21.28
CA HIS A 23 -38.27 1.57 22.41
C HIS A 23 -38.95 2.90 22.10
N SER A 24 -39.57 3.04 20.92
CA SER A 24 -40.47 4.16 20.64
C SER A 24 -41.91 3.71 20.66
N PHE A 25 -42.78 4.55 21.23
CA PHE A 25 -44.21 4.37 21.49
C PHE A 25 -44.55 3.69 22.82
N LEU A 26 -44.71 4.52 23.85
CA LEU A 26 -45.99 4.80 24.50
C LEU A 26 -45.82 5.99 25.46
N LEU A 27 -45.66 7.20 24.90
CA LEU A 27 -45.93 8.41 25.66
C LEU A 27 -47.41 8.76 25.47
N PRO A 28 -48.18 9.03 26.54
CA PRO A 28 -49.58 9.40 26.40
C PRO A 28 -49.66 10.70 25.61
N ALA A 29 -50.51 10.71 24.58
CA ALA A 29 -50.76 11.85 23.71
C ALA A 29 -51.40 13.00 24.49
N LYS A 30 -50.61 13.74 25.26
CA LYS A 30 -50.93 15.12 25.61
C LYS A 30 -50.60 15.96 24.39
N ALA A 31 -51.62 16.65 23.87
CA ALA A 31 -51.51 17.57 22.75
C ALA A 31 -50.33 18.53 23.00
N ILE A 32 -49.24 18.30 22.27
CA ILE A 32 -48.08 19.18 22.30
C ILE A 32 -48.56 20.51 21.68
N PRO A 33 -48.48 21.64 22.39
CA PRO A 33 -48.94 22.91 21.84
C PRO A 33 -48.21 23.21 20.53
N PRO A 34 -48.91 23.75 19.51
CA PRO A 34 -48.42 23.83 18.13
C PRO A 34 -47.05 24.52 17.99
N ASN A 35 -46.73 25.43 18.91
CA ASN A 35 -45.43 26.11 18.95
C ASN A 35 -44.26 25.16 19.23
N ILE A 36 -44.44 24.13 20.07
CA ILE A 36 -43.38 23.17 20.43
C ILE A 36 -43.12 22.18 19.30
N ALA A 37 -44.17 21.76 18.58
CA ALA A 37 -44.03 20.89 17.40
C ALA A 37 -43.27 21.61 16.28
N SER A 38 -43.56 22.90 16.05
CA SER A 38 -42.82 23.72 15.08
C SER A 38 -41.35 23.90 15.46
N LEU A 39 -41.04 24.10 16.75
CA LEU A 39 -39.67 24.19 17.26
C LEU A 39 -38.89 22.87 17.06
N PHE A 40 -39.55 21.73 17.26
CA PHE A 40 -38.93 20.41 17.08
C PHE A 40 -38.59 20.12 15.61
N VAL A 41 -39.49 20.47 14.67
CA VAL A 41 -39.24 20.33 13.21
C VAL A 41 -38.07 21.22 12.77
N LEU A 42 -38.01 22.46 13.26
CA LEU A 42 -36.90 23.38 12.96
C LEU A 42 -35.56 22.87 13.53
N TYR A 43 -35.55 22.33 14.75
CA TYR A 43 -34.36 21.73 15.36
C TYR A 43 -33.87 20.51 14.58
N LEU A 44 -34.77 19.60 14.18
CA LEU A 44 -34.40 18.42 13.40
C LEU A 44 -33.85 18.80 12.02
N GLY A 45 -34.46 19.80 11.36
CA GLY A 45 -33.95 20.36 10.10
C GLY A 45 -32.55 20.95 10.21
N LEU A 46 -32.27 21.67 11.30
CA LEU A 46 -30.93 22.21 11.60
C LEU A 46 -29.90 21.09 11.79
N VAL A 47 -30.23 20.06 12.57
CA VAL A 47 -29.35 18.90 12.83
C VAL A 47 -29.05 18.14 11.54
N ILE A 48 -30.06 17.88 10.71
CA ILE A 48 -29.89 17.22 9.42
C ILE A 48 -29.01 18.08 8.48
N SER A 49 -29.24 19.39 8.41
CA SER A 49 -28.41 20.30 7.60
C SER A 49 -26.95 20.34 8.08
N LEU A 50 -26.71 20.31 9.40
CA LEU A 50 -25.37 20.22 9.97
C LEU A 50 -24.71 18.87 9.66
N LEU A 51 -25.44 17.76 9.72
CA LEU A 51 -24.93 16.44 9.34
C LEU A 51 -24.61 16.37 7.84
N ILE A 52 -25.49 16.86 6.97
CA ILE A 52 -25.28 16.89 5.52
C ILE A 52 -24.08 17.79 5.16
N SER A 53 -23.97 18.98 5.76
CA SER A 53 -22.82 19.86 5.53
C SER A 53 -21.49 19.26 6.01
N ASN A 54 -21.48 18.52 7.12
CA ASN A 54 -20.30 17.78 7.56
C ASN A 54 -19.97 16.62 6.60
N LEU A 55 -20.98 15.89 6.10
CA LEU A 55 -20.78 14.84 5.09
C LEU A 55 -20.22 15.42 3.77
N PHE A 56 -20.71 16.58 3.32
CA PHE A 56 -20.19 17.28 2.15
C PHE A 56 -18.74 17.77 2.32
N ARG A 57 -18.36 18.22 3.53
CA ARG A 57 -16.95 18.57 3.85
C ARG A 57 -16.03 17.35 3.79
N VAL A 58 -16.50 16.19 4.23
CA VAL A 58 -15.74 14.93 4.19
C VAL A 58 -15.52 14.45 2.75
N SER A 59 -16.49 14.67 1.84
CA SER A 59 -16.36 14.27 0.43
C SER A 59 -15.43 15.16 -0.42
N LEU A 60 -15.08 16.36 0.02
CA LEU A 60 -14.18 17.28 -0.70
C LEU A 60 -12.71 17.21 -0.24
N ALA A 61 -12.40 16.44 0.81
CA ALA A 61 -11.08 16.41 1.42
C ALA A 61 -10.13 15.32 0.89
N SER A 62 -10.53 14.54 -0.13
CA SER A 62 -9.59 13.70 -0.86
C SER A 62 -8.88 14.55 -1.91
N VAL A 63 -7.82 15.26 -1.49
CA VAL A 63 -6.88 15.84 -2.45
C VAL A 63 -6.24 14.67 -3.21
N VAL A 64 -6.68 14.49 -4.46
CA VAL A 64 -6.05 13.60 -5.41
C VAL A 64 -4.75 14.27 -5.83
N SER A 65 -3.63 13.82 -5.25
CA SER A 65 -2.32 14.22 -5.73
C SER A 65 -1.94 13.29 -6.86
N THR A 66 -1.94 13.79 -8.09
CA THR A 66 -1.32 13.06 -9.20
C THR A 66 0.18 13.00 -8.94
N GLY A 67 0.71 11.81 -8.60
CA GLY A 67 2.14 11.63 -8.37
C GLY A 67 2.96 12.01 -9.61
N ASP A 68 4.09 12.68 -9.40
CA ASP A 68 5.08 12.99 -10.42
C ASP A 68 6.36 12.30 -9.99
N CYS A 69 6.75 11.23 -10.71
CA CYS A 69 7.90 10.42 -10.35
C CYS A 69 9.18 11.28 -10.21
N ASN A 70 9.30 12.38 -10.96
CA ASN A 70 10.46 13.28 -10.86
C ASN A 70 10.50 14.09 -9.57
N LYS A 71 9.35 14.35 -8.96
CA LYS A 71 9.23 15.09 -7.69
C LYS A 71 9.23 14.16 -6.49
N ASP A 72 8.67 12.97 -6.65
CA ASP A 72 8.42 12.06 -5.54
C ASP A 72 9.56 11.06 -5.32
N PHE A 73 10.36 10.78 -6.36
CA PHE A 73 11.41 9.76 -6.33
C PHE A 73 12.74 10.24 -6.92
N LEU A 74 13.84 9.81 -6.30
CA LEU A 74 15.21 9.93 -6.81
C LEU A 74 15.70 8.60 -7.38
N VAL A 75 16.58 8.64 -8.37
CA VAL A 75 17.29 7.44 -8.86
C VAL A 75 18.41 7.11 -7.89
N MET A 76 18.44 5.86 -7.41
CA MET A 76 19.45 5.42 -6.44
C MET A 76 20.78 5.07 -7.12
N TRP A 77 20.74 4.36 -8.25
CA TRP A 77 21.91 4.01 -9.06
C TRP A 77 21.53 3.76 -10.52
N ALA A 78 22.54 3.68 -11.40
CA ALA A 78 22.40 3.43 -12.84
C ALA A 78 21.33 4.31 -13.52
N PRO A 79 21.53 5.64 -13.57
CA PRO A 79 20.57 6.57 -14.19
C PRO A 79 20.28 6.26 -15.66
N ASN A 80 21.24 5.69 -16.39
CA ASN A 80 21.05 5.26 -17.78
C ASN A 80 20.15 4.00 -17.91
N HIS A 81 19.78 3.38 -16.79
CA HIS A 81 18.91 2.21 -16.69
C HIS A 81 17.56 2.55 -16.04
N VAL A 82 17.30 3.83 -15.76
CA VAL A 82 15.98 4.32 -15.32
C VAL A 82 15.47 5.34 -16.32
N ASN A 83 14.45 4.96 -17.08
CA ASN A 83 13.78 5.89 -17.98
C ASN A 83 12.53 6.45 -17.31
N THR A 84 12.24 7.74 -17.51
CA THR A 84 11.00 8.36 -17.06
C THR A 84 10.21 8.81 -18.28
N SER A 85 8.94 8.42 -18.34
CA SER A 85 8.00 8.87 -19.38
C SER A 85 7.88 10.39 -19.45
N SER A 86 7.54 10.92 -20.62
CA SER A 86 7.45 12.36 -20.86
C SER A 86 6.43 13.09 -19.96
N ASN A 87 5.41 12.39 -19.49
CA ASN A 87 4.41 12.92 -18.56
C ASN A 87 4.79 12.76 -17.08
N GLY A 88 5.95 12.16 -16.78
CA GLY A 88 6.47 11.96 -15.43
C GLY A 88 5.73 10.92 -14.59
N ARG A 89 4.79 10.16 -15.16
CA ARG A 89 3.91 9.24 -14.40
C ARG A 89 4.39 7.80 -14.34
N GLU A 90 5.26 7.44 -15.26
CA GLU A 90 5.83 6.10 -15.37
C GLU A 90 7.36 6.16 -15.37
N ARG A 91 7.98 5.24 -14.63
CA ARG A 91 9.41 4.93 -14.70
C ARG A 91 9.60 3.48 -15.11
N SER A 92 10.55 3.22 -16.00
CA SER A 92 10.96 1.85 -16.33
C SER A 92 12.36 1.57 -15.81
N LEU A 93 12.49 0.46 -15.08
CA LEU A 93 13.76 -0.10 -14.65
C LEU A 93 14.28 -1.06 -15.72
N LYS A 94 15.57 -0.96 -16.04
CA LYS A 94 16.30 -1.82 -16.96
C LYS A 94 17.32 -2.67 -16.21
N LEU A 95 17.45 -3.93 -16.59
CA LEU A 95 18.53 -4.82 -16.18
C LEU A 95 19.18 -5.44 -17.42
N ASP A 96 20.50 -5.33 -17.49
CA ASP A 96 21.36 -5.97 -18.48
C ASP A 96 22.71 -6.35 -17.84
N GLN A 97 23.66 -6.84 -18.63
CA GLN A 97 24.98 -7.27 -18.13
C GLN A 97 25.79 -6.13 -17.49
N GLU A 98 25.48 -4.87 -17.80
CA GLU A 98 26.20 -3.72 -17.24
C GLU A 98 25.71 -3.39 -15.83
N SER A 99 24.39 -3.39 -15.63
CA SER A 99 23.81 -3.02 -14.34
C SER A 99 22.34 -3.43 -14.20
N GLY A 100 21.91 -3.55 -12.95
CA GLY A 100 20.51 -3.39 -12.58
C GLY A 100 20.15 -1.91 -12.44
N SER A 101 19.00 -1.62 -11.82
CA SER A 101 18.57 -0.24 -11.58
C SER A 101 17.63 -0.14 -10.39
N GLY A 102 17.49 1.07 -9.85
CA GLY A 102 16.55 1.32 -8.77
C GLY A 102 16.34 2.79 -8.46
N PHE A 103 15.20 3.09 -7.84
CA PHE A 103 14.83 4.42 -7.37
C PHE A 103 14.16 4.35 -6.00
N ALA A 104 14.25 5.44 -5.25
CA ALA A 104 13.69 5.58 -3.90
C ALA A 104 12.86 6.84 -3.76
N SER A 105 11.90 6.86 -2.84
CA SER A 105 11.15 8.06 -2.52
C SER A 105 12.04 9.12 -1.89
N ASN A 106 11.77 10.39 -2.18
CA ASN A 106 12.46 11.52 -1.56
C ASN A 106 12.11 11.69 -0.08
N GLN A 107 10.95 11.17 0.34
CA GLN A 107 10.47 11.20 1.72
C GLN A 107 10.54 9.81 2.33
N MET A 108 10.69 9.77 3.66
CA MET A 108 10.51 8.58 4.48
C MET A 108 9.17 8.69 5.20
N PHE A 109 8.60 7.54 5.54
CA PHE A 109 7.27 7.41 6.11
C PHE A 109 7.32 6.51 7.34
N LEU A 110 6.59 6.89 8.38
CA LEU A 110 6.29 6.02 9.51
C LEU A 110 4.81 5.69 9.44
N PHE A 111 4.50 4.46 9.05
CA PHE A 111 3.16 3.99 8.72
C PHE A 111 2.54 4.61 7.47
N GLY A 112 1.55 3.89 6.96
CA GLY A 112 0.65 4.34 5.91
C GLY A 112 0.21 3.21 4.99
N ARG A 113 -0.53 3.59 3.95
CA ARG A 113 -0.80 2.71 2.81
C ARG A 113 -0.04 3.23 1.61
N ILE A 114 0.83 2.38 1.07
CA ILE A 114 1.59 2.67 -0.14
C ILE A 114 1.08 1.72 -1.22
N ASP A 115 0.68 2.30 -2.36
CA ASP A 115 0.20 1.58 -3.53
C ASP A 115 1.15 1.84 -4.70
N MET A 116 1.62 0.78 -5.35
CA MET A 116 2.43 0.87 -6.57
C MET A 116 1.78 0.05 -7.68
N GLN A 117 1.72 0.63 -8.88
CA GLN A 117 1.28 -0.09 -10.08
C GLN A 117 2.50 -0.61 -10.82
N ILE A 118 2.60 -1.93 -10.91
CA ILE A 118 3.78 -2.60 -11.44
C ILE A 118 3.32 -3.57 -12.52
N LYS A 119 4.05 -3.56 -13.63
CA LYS A 119 3.97 -4.59 -14.66
C LYS A 119 5.33 -5.29 -14.75
N LEU A 120 5.33 -6.61 -14.72
CA LEU A 120 6.56 -7.40 -14.62
C LEU A 120 7.21 -7.64 -16.00
N VAL A 121 8.45 -8.13 -15.96
CA VAL A 121 9.25 -8.40 -17.16
C VAL A 121 8.60 -9.55 -17.96
N PRO A 122 8.22 -9.33 -19.24
CA PRO A 122 7.60 -10.36 -20.05
C PRO A 122 8.63 -11.39 -20.56
N GLY A 123 8.13 -12.52 -21.05
CA GLY A 123 8.98 -13.53 -21.72
C GLY A 123 9.80 -14.37 -20.74
N ASN A 124 11.09 -14.56 -21.03
CA ASN A 124 11.99 -15.28 -20.12
C ASN A 124 12.61 -14.26 -19.16
N SER A 125 12.29 -14.37 -17.88
CA SER A 125 12.77 -13.50 -16.81
C SER A 125 13.49 -14.28 -15.71
N ALA A 126 13.88 -15.54 -15.99
CA ALA A 126 14.60 -16.36 -15.02
C ALA A 126 15.84 -15.63 -14.47
N GLY A 127 16.09 -15.77 -13.17
CA GLY A 127 17.16 -15.10 -12.45
C GLY A 127 16.93 -13.62 -12.15
N THR A 128 15.90 -12.98 -12.72
CA THR A 128 15.59 -11.57 -12.38
C THR A 128 14.80 -11.49 -11.07
N VAL A 129 15.06 -10.43 -10.29
CA VAL A 129 14.25 -10.04 -9.14
C VAL A 129 13.86 -8.57 -9.30
N LEU A 130 12.56 -8.31 -9.37
CA LEU A 130 12.03 -6.97 -9.13
C LEU A 130 11.62 -6.89 -7.67
N ALA A 131 12.12 -5.90 -6.93
CA ALA A 131 11.73 -5.65 -5.55
C ALA A 131 10.96 -4.34 -5.45
N TYR A 132 9.84 -4.35 -4.74
CA TYR A 132 9.13 -3.18 -4.24
C TYR A 132 9.04 -3.30 -2.73
N TYR A 133 9.72 -2.41 -2.03
CA TYR A 133 9.90 -2.56 -0.59
C TYR A 133 9.93 -1.23 0.14
N LEU A 134 9.67 -1.29 1.44
CA LEU A 134 9.92 -0.20 2.37
C LEU A 134 11.17 -0.55 3.16
N ALA A 135 12.14 0.36 3.27
CA ALA A 135 13.31 0.12 4.11
C ALA A 135 13.75 1.39 4.84
N SER A 136 14.16 1.23 6.10
CA SER A 136 14.89 2.25 6.84
C SER A 136 16.37 2.25 6.44
N ASP A 137 17.05 3.36 6.70
CA ASP A 137 18.48 3.50 6.40
C ASP A 137 19.38 3.24 7.63
N GLN A 138 18.83 2.63 8.69
CA GLN A 138 19.59 2.30 9.89
C GLN A 138 20.36 0.98 9.74
N PRO A 139 21.47 0.78 10.48
CA PRO A 139 22.19 -0.50 10.48
C PRO A 139 21.33 -1.70 10.89
N ASN A 140 20.44 -1.52 11.87
CA ASN A 140 19.43 -2.49 12.30
C ASN A 140 18.13 -2.30 11.52
N ARG A 141 18.23 -2.29 10.18
CA ARG A 141 17.11 -1.85 9.33
C ARG A 141 15.82 -2.63 9.59
N GLU A 142 14.72 -1.89 9.47
CA GLU A 142 13.38 -2.44 9.31
C GLU A 142 13.07 -2.45 7.82
N GLU A 143 12.44 -3.51 7.34
CA GLU A 143 12.15 -3.70 5.91
C GLU A 143 10.85 -4.50 5.70
N ILE A 144 10.09 -4.16 4.66
CA ILE A 144 8.83 -4.82 4.28
C ILE A 144 8.83 -5.01 2.77
N ASP A 145 8.82 -6.25 2.30
CA ASP A 145 9.17 -6.60 0.92
C ASP A 145 8.02 -7.19 0.11
N PHE A 146 7.88 -6.74 -1.13
CA PHE A 146 7.44 -7.55 -2.26
C PHE A 146 8.65 -7.83 -3.15
N GLU A 147 8.89 -9.10 -3.45
CA GLU A 147 9.89 -9.54 -4.42
C GLU A 147 9.23 -10.43 -5.48
N PHE A 148 9.37 -10.02 -6.74
CA PHE A 148 8.85 -10.72 -7.89
C PHE A 148 9.97 -11.53 -8.52
N LEU A 149 9.91 -12.84 -8.34
CA LEU A 149 10.92 -13.77 -8.82
C LEU A 149 10.55 -14.19 -10.24
N GLY A 150 11.38 -13.78 -11.19
CA GLY A 150 11.18 -14.12 -12.60
C GLY A 150 11.33 -15.61 -12.88
N ASN A 151 10.87 -16.03 -14.05
CA ASN A 151 10.80 -17.45 -14.41
C ASN A 151 11.10 -17.66 -15.90
N VAL A 152 11.32 -18.92 -16.28
CA VAL A 152 11.44 -19.28 -17.69
C VAL A 152 10.11 -19.03 -18.42
N SER A 153 10.17 -18.79 -19.73
CA SER A 153 8.98 -18.48 -20.52
C SER A 153 7.89 -19.54 -20.38
N GLY A 154 6.66 -19.11 -20.09
CA GLY A 154 5.49 -19.97 -19.93
C GLY A 154 5.27 -20.48 -18.50
N GLU A 155 6.23 -20.27 -17.59
CA GLU A 155 6.09 -20.61 -16.18
C GLU A 155 5.67 -19.39 -15.33
N PRO A 156 4.88 -19.57 -14.27
CA PRO A 156 4.34 -18.46 -13.50
C PRO A 156 5.39 -17.74 -12.67
N TYR A 157 5.25 -16.43 -12.52
CA TYR A 157 5.98 -15.64 -11.55
C TYR A 157 5.67 -16.07 -10.11
N ILE A 158 6.66 -15.98 -9.23
CA ILE A 158 6.46 -16.09 -7.79
C ILE A 158 6.50 -14.70 -7.17
N VAL A 159 5.53 -14.39 -6.33
CA VAL A 159 5.58 -13.24 -5.43
C VAL A 159 6.03 -13.73 -4.07
N GLN A 160 7.19 -13.25 -3.63
CA GLN A 160 7.69 -13.41 -2.27
C GLN A 160 7.35 -12.15 -1.46
N THR A 161 6.93 -12.33 -0.22
CA THR A 161 6.83 -11.24 0.75
C THR A 161 7.73 -11.51 1.93
N ASN A 162 8.28 -10.46 2.52
CA ASN A 162 9.17 -10.59 3.66
C ASN A 162 9.09 -9.39 4.62
N ILE A 163 9.56 -9.59 5.86
CA ILE A 163 9.55 -8.57 6.91
C ILE A 163 10.83 -8.70 7.74
N TYR A 164 11.66 -7.66 7.71
CA TYR A 164 12.82 -7.51 8.58
C TYR A 164 12.50 -6.58 9.74
N VAL A 165 12.95 -6.97 10.94
CA VAL A 165 12.88 -6.11 12.13
C VAL A 165 14.19 -6.23 12.88
N ASP A 166 14.79 -5.08 13.23
CA ASP A 166 16.11 -4.99 13.87
C ASP A 166 17.20 -5.78 13.12
N GLY A 167 17.15 -5.77 11.79
CA GLY A 167 18.08 -6.50 10.93
C GLY A 167 17.86 -8.02 10.84
N PHE A 168 16.83 -8.57 11.50
CA PHE A 168 16.53 -10.00 11.46
C PHE A 168 15.41 -10.34 10.47
N ASP A 169 15.71 -11.34 9.64
CA ASP A 169 14.86 -11.87 8.55
C ASP A 169 14.16 -13.21 8.90
N ASN A 170 13.98 -14.09 7.91
CA ASN A 170 13.39 -15.42 7.87
C ASN A 170 11.87 -15.44 8.02
N ARG A 171 11.19 -14.51 7.35
CA ARG A 171 9.71 -14.42 7.35
C ARG A 171 9.15 -14.48 5.93
N GLU A 172 9.77 -15.24 5.04
CA GLU A 172 9.36 -15.34 3.65
C GLU A 172 8.05 -16.13 3.49
N GLU A 173 7.13 -15.58 2.70
CA GLU A 173 5.97 -16.30 2.19
C GLU A 173 5.92 -16.13 0.67
N ARG A 174 5.63 -17.23 -0.06
CA ARG A 174 5.62 -17.27 -1.52
C ARG A 174 4.26 -17.70 -2.05
N ILE A 175 3.77 -16.99 -3.06
CA ILE A 175 2.53 -17.32 -3.76
C ILE A 175 2.70 -17.21 -5.28
N TYR A 176 1.83 -17.92 -6.01
CA TYR A 176 1.53 -17.62 -7.40
C TYR A 176 0.38 -16.64 -7.49
N LEU A 177 0.35 -15.82 -8.54
CA LEU A 177 -0.76 -14.92 -8.83
C LEU A 177 -1.84 -15.62 -9.64
N TRP A 178 -3.09 -15.14 -9.52
CA TRP A 178 -4.26 -15.63 -10.26
C TRP A 178 -4.44 -14.97 -11.63
N PHE A 179 -3.39 -14.32 -12.13
CA PHE A 179 -3.32 -13.62 -13.42
C PHE A 179 -1.86 -13.62 -13.91
N ASP A 180 -1.65 -13.25 -15.17
CA ASP A 180 -0.32 -12.99 -15.71
C ASP A 180 0.13 -11.55 -15.39
N PRO A 181 1.11 -11.36 -14.49
CA PRO A 181 1.54 -10.02 -14.06
C PRO A 181 2.39 -9.27 -15.10
N THR A 182 2.65 -9.87 -16.26
CA THR A 182 3.45 -9.27 -17.35
C THR A 182 2.58 -8.57 -18.41
N GLU A 183 1.28 -8.89 -18.45
CA GLU A 183 0.36 -8.39 -19.50
C GLU A 183 -0.17 -6.99 -19.20
N ASP A 184 -0.47 -6.67 -17.94
CA ASP A 184 -1.01 -5.37 -17.53
C ASP A 184 -0.44 -4.91 -16.18
N TYR A 185 -0.72 -3.65 -15.82
CA TYR A 185 -0.41 -3.11 -14.50
C TYR A 185 -1.35 -3.67 -13.45
N HIS A 186 -0.76 -4.14 -12.36
CA HIS A 186 -1.49 -4.54 -11.16
C HIS A 186 -1.05 -3.70 -9.97
N THR A 187 -1.97 -3.46 -9.03
CA THR A 187 -1.63 -2.74 -7.80
C THR A 187 -1.05 -3.71 -6.79
N TYR A 188 0.15 -3.40 -6.30
CA TYR A 188 0.75 -4.01 -5.13
C TYR A 188 0.74 -2.99 -4.00
N SER A 189 0.15 -3.36 -2.86
CA SER A 189 -0.08 -2.45 -1.75
C SER A 189 0.49 -2.98 -0.44
N ILE A 190 1.16 -2.10 0.30
CA ILE A 190 1.56 -2.32 1.69
C ILE A 190 0.73 -1.38 2.56
N LEU A 191 -0.15 -1.94 3.40
CA LEU A 191 -0.77 -1.21 4.50
C LEU A 191 0.02 -1.51 5.78
N TRP A 192 0.69 -0.51 6.34
CA TRP A 192 1.49 -0.62 7.55
C TRP A 192 0.99 0.39 8.58
N ASN A 193 0.67 -0.06 9.79
CA ASN A 193 0.27 0.83 10.90
C ASN A 193 0.70 0.24 12.24
N LEU A 194 0.30 0.84 13.36
CA LEU A 194 0.65 0.34 14.70
C LEU A 194 0.12 -1.06 15.03
N HIS A 195 -0.86 -1.58 14.30
CA HIS A 195 -1.54 -2.84 14.62
C HIS A 195 -1.15 -3.99 13.68
N GLN A 196 -0.84 -3.69 12.42
CA GLN A 196 -0.62 -4.71 11.41
C GLN A 196 0.05 -4.20 10.13
N ILE A 197 0.69 -5.13 9.42
CA ILE A 197 1.09 -5.03 8.03
C ILE A 197 0.16 -5.92 7.20
N VAL A 198 -0.39 -5.39 6.12
CA VAL A 198 -1.20 -6.13 5.15
C VAL A 198 -0.59 -5.94 3.77
N PHE A 199 -0.20 -7.05 3.16
CA PHE A 199 0.20 -7.10 1.75
C PHE A 199 -1.04 -7.39 0.91
N MET A 200 -1.28 -6.59 -0.13
CA MET A 200 -2.41 -6.78 -1.02
C MET A 200 -1.98 -6.73 -2.48
N VAL A 201 -2.70 -7.50 -3.30
CA VAL A 201 -2.63 -7.46 -4.77
C VAL A 201 -4.02 -7.12 -5.28
N ASP A 202 -4.18 -6.02 -6.01
CA ASP A 202 -5.47 -5.49 -6.48
C ASP A 202 -6.53 -5.40 -5.37
N SER A 203 -6.11 -4.92 -4.19
CA SER A 203 -6.92 -4.82 -2.97
C SER A 203 -7.34 -6.16 -2.33
N ILE A 204 -6.85 -7.30 -2.83
CA ILE A 204 -7.02 -8.62 -2.21
C ILE A 204 -5.85 -8.84 -1.25
N PRO A 205 -6.08 -8.99 0.07
CA PRO A 205 -5.02 -9.27 1.02
C PRO A 205 -4.45 -10.67 0.79
N ILE A 206 -3.14 -10.75 0.58
CA ILE A 206 -2.41 -12.01 0.40
C ILE A 206 -1.66 -12.45 1.66
N ARG A 207 -1.35 -11.49 2.55
CA ARG A 207 -0.65 -11.74 3.82
C ARG A 207 -1.02 -10.70 4.87
N LEU A 208 -1.17 -11.16 6.11
CA LEU A 208 -1.41 -10.33 7.29
C LEU A 208 -0.35 -10.63 8.36
N TYR A 209 0.43 -9.62 8.75
CA TYR A 209 1.36 -9.70 9.87
C TYR A 209 0.87 -8.78 11.00
N ARG A 210 0.39 -9.37 12.10
CA ARG A 210 -0.13 -8.62 13.24
C ARG A 210 1.00 -8.17 14.16
N ASN A 211 0.86 -6.97 14.73
CA ASN A 211 1.72 -6.53 15.80
C ASN A 211 1.43 -7.36 17.07
N HIS A 212 2.42 -8.20 17.42
CA HIS A 212 2.44 -9.00 18.64
C HIS A 212 3.67 -8.67 19.49
N ALA A 213 4.12 -7.41 19.46
CA ALA A 213 5.24 -6.93 20.26
C ALA A 213 4.99 -7.10 21.77
N ASP A 214 3.72 -7.04 22.21
CA ASP A 214 3.29 -7.37 23.57
C ASP A 214 3.61 -8.82 23.99
N LYS A 215 3.81 -9.70 23.00
CA LYS A 215 4.16 -11.11 23.16
C LYS A 215 5.60 -11.41 22.73
N GLY A 216 6.43 -10.38 22.56
CA GLY A 216 7.84 -10.50 22.17
C GLY A 216 8.07 -10.81 20.69
N VAL A 217 7.06 -10.70 19.82
CA VAL A 217 7.23 -10.82 18.38
C VAL A 217 7.62 -9.47 17.80
N ALA A 218 8.79 -9.39 17.18
CA ALA A 218 9.32 -8.16 16.61
C ALA A 218 8.37 -7.58 15.53
N TYR A 219 8.23 -6.25 15.51
CA TYR A 219 7.36 -5.53 14.59
C TYR A 219 8.00 -4.20 14.17
N PRO A 220 7.98 -3.83 12.87
CA PRO A 220 8.59 -2.59 12.43
C PRO A 220 7.70 -1.41 12.84
N GLY A 221 8.11 -0.68 13.88
CA GLY A 221 7.21 0.21 14.61
C GLY A 221 7.75 1.60 14.89
N TRP A 222 9.01 1.86 14.57
CA TRP A 222 9.67 3.08 15.04
C TRP A 222 10.69 3.67 14.06
N GLN A 223 11.11 2.94 13.02
CA GLN A 223 12.02 3.49 12.01
C GLN A 223 11.22 3.98 10.79
N PRO A 224 11.30 5.27 10.43
CA PRO A 224 10.77 5.72 9.15
C PRO A 224 11.44 5.00 7.99
N MET A 225 10.66 4.61 6.99
CA MET A 225 11.11 3.86 5.82
C MET A 225 10.87 4.64 4.53
N SER A 226 11.82 4.58 3.60
CA SER A 226 11.62 5.06 2.23
C SER A 226 11.02 3.94 1.37
N ILE A 227 10.23 4.34 0.37
CA ILE A 227 9.77 3.43 -0.67
C ILE A 227 10.93 3.21 -1.63
N LYS A 228 11.29 1.96 -1.90
CA LYS A 228 12.36 1.59 -2.81
C LYS A 228 11.84 0.59 -3.84
N ILE A 229 12.28 0.76 -5.09
CA ILE A 229 12.01 -0.18 -6.18
C ILE A 229 13.31 -0.46 -6.92
N SER A 230 13.60 -1.73 -7.16
CA SER A 230 14.81 -2.16 -7.87
C SER A 230 14.58 -3.36 -8.77
N LEU A 231 15.42 -3.48 -9.79
CA LEU A 231 15.48 -4.64 -10.69
C LEU A 231 16.93 -5.11 -10.77
N TRP A 232 17.19 -6.37 -10.42
CA TRP A 232 18.53 -6.90 -10.27
C TRP A 232 18.62 -8.41 -10.57
N ASN A 233 19.85 -8.91 -10.72
CA ASN A 233 20.13 -10.33 -10.97
C ASN A 233 20.23 -11.11 -9.65
N GLY A 234 19.21 -11.92 -9.36
CA GLY A 234 19.14 -12.85 -8.23
C GLY A 234 19.32 -14.32 -8.61
N GLU A 235 20.01 -14.63 -9.72
CA GLU A 235 20.16 -16.00 -10.26
C GLU A 235 20.70 -17.05 -9.28
N SER A 236 21.30 -16.65 -8.15
CA SER A 236 21.77 -17.58 -7.13
C SER A 236 20.62 -18.25 -6.36
N TRP A 237 19.41 -17.68 -6.38
CA TRP A 237 18.28 -18.19 -5.59
C TRP A 237 16.88 -17.94 -6.19
N ALA A 238 16.71 -16.94 -7.06
CA ALA A 238 15.39 -16.43 -7.46
C ALA A 238 14.50 -17.48 -8.15
N THR A 239 15.02 -18.13 -9.19
CA THR A 239 14.22 -19.07 -10.02
C THR A 239 14.58 -20.51 -9.68
N ARG A 240 13.58 -21.28 -9.24
CA ARG A 240 13.73 -22.67 -8.76
C ARG A 240 14.89 -22.85 -7.76
N GLY A 241 15.05 -21.91 -6.83
CA GLY A 241 16.14 -21.95 -5.85
C GLY A 241 17.52 -21.71 -6.46
N GLY A 242 17.60 -21.03 -7.60
CA GLY A 242 18.83 -20.72 -8.31
C GLY A 242 19.26 -21.77 -9.35
N LEU A 243 18.41 -22.75 -9.67
CA LEU A 243 18.69 -23.74 -10.71
C LEU A 243 18.64 -23.13 -12.11
N ASP A 244 17.69 -22.21 -12.36
CA ASP A 244 17.64 -21.47 -13.62
C ASP A 244 18.39 -20.15 -13.49
N LYS A 245 19.36 -19.97 -14.38
CA LYS A 245 20.20 -18.77 -14.45
C LYS A 245 19.62 -17.76 -15.42
N ILE A 246 20.06 -16.52 -15.27
CA ILE A 246 19.66 -15.46 -16.19
C ILE A 246 20.25 -15.72 -17.57
N ASP A 247 19.39 -15.69 -18.60
CA ASP A 247 19.82 -15.74 -19.99
C ASP A 247 19.94 -14.31 -20.51
N TRP A 248 21.15 -13.75 -20.45
CA TRP A 248 21.43 -12.40 -20.90
C TRP A 248 21.11 -12.15 -22.39
N SER A 249 20.99 -13.20 -23.22
CA SER A 249 20.55 -13.05 -24.62
C SER A 249 19.07 -12.64 -24.75
N LYS A 250 18.30 -12.74 -23.66
CA LYS A 250 16.90 -12.29 -23.56
C LYS A 250 16.76 -10.88 -23.02
N GLY A 251 17.87 -10.26 -22.62
CA GLY A 251 17.90 -8.87 -22.17
C GLY A 251 17.77 -7.86 -23.33
N PRO A 252 17.61 -6.56 -23.01
CA PRO A 252 17.47 -6.03 -21.65
C PRO A 252 16.12 -6.40 -21.04
N PHE A 253 16.14 -6.71 -19.74
CA PHE A 253 14.92 -6.96 -18.97
C PHE A 253 14.36 -5.61 -18.51
N ILE A 254 13.10 -5.34 -18.83
CA ILE A 254 12.48 -4.04 -18.56
C ILE A 254 11.20 -4.26 -17.78
N ALA A 255 11.09 -3.55 -16.65
CA ALA A 255 9.87 -3.52 -15.85
C ALA A 255 9.40 -2.07 -15.71
N PRO A 256 8.22 -1.72 -16.25
CA PRO A 256 7.67 -0.40 -16.08
C PRO A 256 6.81 -0.32 -14.80
N ILE A 257 6.88 0.84 -14.15
CA ILE A 257 6.24 1.15 -12.88
C ILE A 257 5.53 2.48 -13.02
N GLN A 258 4.23 2.49 -12.76
CA GLN A 258 3.49 3.73 -12.64
C GLN A 258 3.51 4.20 -11.19
N GLY A 259 3.83 5.48 -11.01
CA GLY A 259 3.86 6.12 -9.70
C GLY A 259 2.50 6.07 -9.00
N LEU A 260 2.49 6.46 -7.73
CA LEU A 260 1.32 6.57 -6.86
C LEU A 260 0.12 7.20 -7.59
N GLN A 261 -0.77 6.34 -8.08
CA GLN A 261 -1.98 6.77 -8.77
C GLN A 261 -3.09 6.86 -7.72
N ASP A 262 -3.53 8.09 -7.45
CA ASP A 262 -4.87 8.46 -7.02
C ASP A 262 -5.50 7.75 -5.81
N ARG A 263 -4.73 7.14 -4.91
CA ARG A 263 -5.28 6.58 -3.67
C ARG A 263 -4.59 7.16 -2.46
N CYS A 264 -5.40 7.80 -1.62
CA CYS A 264 -5.04 8.52 -0.40
C CYS A 264 -3.85 7.87 0.31
N LEU A 265 -2.68 8.48 0.17
CA LEU A 265 -1.57 8.29 1.08
C LEU A 265 -2.04 8.71 2.47
N TYR A 266 -2.44 7.73 3.30
CA TYR A 266 -2.59 7.93 4.74
C TYR A 266 -1.18 7.95 5.32
N LEU A 267 -0.52 9.09 5.25
CA LEU A 267 0.78 9.29 5.85
C LEU A 267 0.57 10.08 7.13
N GLU A 268 0.82 9.43 8.27
CA GLU A 268 0.98 10.16 9.51
C GLU A 268 2.34 10.87 9.40
N ARG A 269 2.32 12.11 8.91
CA ARG A 269 3.53 12.94 8.92
C ARG A 269 3.98 13.08 10.37
N GLU A 270 5.28 12.95 10.60
CA GLU A 270 5.83 13.21 11.91
C GLU A 270 5.34 14.56 12.45
N PRO A 271 4.94 14.66 13.73
CA PRO A 271 4.87 15.95 14.38
C PRO A 271 6.27 16.54 14.30
N LYS A 272 6.40 17.75 13.71
CA LYS A 272 7.62 18.53 13.81
C LYS A 272 8.02 18.56 15.29
N VAL A 273 9.16 17.94 15.61
CA VAL A 273 9.78 18.09 16.92
C VAL A 273 10.06 19.60 17.06
N LEU A 274 9.29 20.25 17.93
CA LEU A 274 9.52 21.63 18.38
C LEU A 274 10.62 21.64 19.44
#